data_AF-X1BYU1-F1
#
_entry.id   AF-X1BYU1-F1
#
_cell.length_a   1.000
_cell.length_b   1.000
_cell.length_c   1.000
_cell.angle_alpha   90.00
_cell.angle_beta   90.00
_cell.angle_gamma   90.00
#
_symmetry.space_group_name_H-M   'P 1'
#
loop_
_entity.id
_entity.type
_entity.pdbx_description
1 polymer ?
#
loop_
_entity_poly.entity_id
_entity_poly.type
_entity_poly.pdbx_seq_one_letter_code
_entity_poly.pdbx_strand_id
1 'polypeptide(L)'
;DSTGLNNVHEHPVKELSRVLKLYRAYKHMDEGDLAMEHSDMETALKEYDSALNLFPKNLEMKFWTAVTLANNQKIIKALELFKEVFDMDNNWRILAERLTKSDLLNVSKEELEKILSL
;
A
#
# COMPACT_ATOMS: atom_id res chain seq x y z
N ASP A 1 -35.06 -26.36 11.26
CA ASP A 1 -33.79 -26.68 11.92
C ASP A 1 -32.64 -26.43 10.95
N SER A 2 -32.11 -25.21 10.83
CA SER A 2 -31.15 -24.54 11.73
C SER A 2 -29.77 -25.21 11.80
N THR A 3 -29.00 -25.18 10.72
CA THR A 3 -27.55 -25.44 10.74
C THR A 3 -26.73 -24.42 9.92
N GLY A 4 -27.26 -23.21 9.73
CA GLY A 4 -26.63 -22.11 8.98
C GLY A 4 -25.90 -21.05 9.82
N LEU A 5 -25.70 -21.27 11.12
CA LEU A 5 -25.08 -20.29 12.02
C LEU A 5 -24.04 -20.99 12.91
N ASN A 6 -22.88 -21.33 12.35
CA ASN A 6 -21.72 -21.77 13.13
C ASN A 6 -20.40 -21.22 12.58
N ASN A 7 -20.41 -19.97 12.08
CA ASN A 7 -19.20 -19.15 12.05
C ASN A 7 -19.17 -18.26 13.30
N VAL A 8 -19.18 -18.89 14.47
CA VAL A 8 -18.76 -18.21 15.68
C VAL A 8 -17.24 -18.15 15.58
N HIS A 9 -16.70 -17.02 15.11
CA HIS A 9 -15.27 -16.74 15.13
C HIS A 9 -14.75 -17.13 16.51
N GLU A 10 -13.86 -18.13 16.59
CA GLU A 10 -13.45 -18.76 17.86
C GLU A 10 -12.84 -17.77 18.85
N HIS A 11 -12.46 -16.56 18.39
CA HIS A 11 -11.95 -15.47 19.22
C HIS A 11 -12.43 -14.09 18.73
N PRO A 12 -13.69 -13.69 19.00
CA PRO A 12 -14.26 -12.44 18.46
C PRO A 12 -13.46 -11.20 18.89
N VAL A 13 -12.95 -11.17 20.11
CA VAL A 13 -12.11 -10.06 20.61
C VAL A 13 -10.78 -9.97 19.86
N LYS A 14 -10.17 -11.12 19.52
CA LYS A 14 -8.93 -11.17 18.75
C LYS A 14 -9.16 -10.67 17.32
N GLU A 15 -10.25 -11.11 16.69
CA GLU A 15 -10.61 -10.65 15.35
C GLU A 15 -10.96 -9.16 15.32
N LEU A 16 -11.74 -8.66 16.29
CA LEU A 16 -12.01 -7.23 16.44
C LEU A 16 -10.71 -6.43 16.63
N SER A 17 -9.76 -6.94 17.41
CA SER A 17 -8.47 -6.30 17.62
C SER A 17 -7.65 -6.24 16.31
N ARG A 18 -7.66 -7.33 15.52
CA ARG A 18 -6.99 -7.38 14.20
C ARG A 18 -7.61 -6.38 13.22
N VAL A 19 -8.95 -6.34 13.15
CA VAL A 19 -9.68 -5.41 12.27
C VAL A 19 -9.45 -3.95 12.69
N LEU A 20 -9.48 -3.65 13.99
CA LEU A 20 -9.18 -2.31 14.50
C LEU A 20 -7.75 -1.88 14.18
N LYS A 21 -6.77 -2.80 14.28
CA LYS A 21 -5.40 -2.53 13.87
C LYS A 21 -5.34 -2.21 12.37
N LEU A 22 -6.02 -3.00 11.53
CA LEU A 22 -6.08 -2.80 10.08
C LEU A 22 -6.67 -1.44 9.72
N TYR A 23 -7.79 -1.08 10.34
CA TYR A 23 -8.41 0.24 10.19
C TYR A 23 -7.45 1.38 10.52
N ARG A 24 -6.69 1.28 11.63
CA ARG A 24 -5.69 2.30 11.99
C ARG A 24 -4.57 2.41 10.98
N ALA A 25 -4.12 1.30 10.40
CA ALA A 25 -3.08 1.32 9.38
C ALA A 25 -3.55 2.01 8.09
N TYR A 26 -4.79 1.75 7.63
CA TYR A 26 -5.35 2.49 6.51
C TYR A 26 -5.58 3.97 6.83
N LYS A 27 -5.99 4.30 8.06
CA LYS A 27 -6.09 5.72 8.50
C LYS A 27 -4.76 6.46 8.36
N HIS A 28 -3.65 5.82 8.71
CA HIS A 28 -2.32 6.37 8.50
C HIS A 28 -1.99 6.51 7.00
N MET A 29 -2.40 5.58 6.14
CA MET A 29 -2.21 5.75 4.69
C MET A 29 -2.99 6.95 4.16
N ASP A 30 -4.26 7.09 4.55
CA ASP A 30 -5.11 8.22 4.15
C ASP A 30 -4.51 9.57 4.62
N GLU A 31 -3.98 9.61 5.85
CA GLU A 31 -3.28 10.80 6.39
C GLU A 31 -1.98 11.09 5.63
N GLY A 32 -1.27 10.04 5.21
CA GLY A 32 -0.10 10.15 4.34
C GLY A 32 -0.43 10.72 2.97
N ASP A 33 -1.48 10.22 2.32
CA ASP A 33 -1.95 10.70 1.01
C ASP A 33 -2.38 12.18 1.12
N LEU A 34 -3.12 12.54 2.17
CA LEU A 34 -3.52 13.93 2.44
C LEU A 34 -2.31 14.86 2.66
N ALA A 35 -1.26 14.39 3.35
CA ALA A 35 -0.04 15.17 3.53
C ALA A 35 0.71 15.34 2.19
N MET A 36 0.73 14.32 1.33
CA MET A 36 1.30 14.42 -0.02
C MET A 36 0.58 15.46 -0.87
N GLU A 37 -0.76 15.51 -0.83
CA GLU A 37 -1.55 16.53 -1.53
C GLU A 37 -1.20 17.95 -1.08
N HIS A 38 -0.86 18.14 0.19
CA HIS A 38 -0.40 19.41 0.75
C HIS A 38 1.10 19.67 0.58
N SER A 39 1.82 18.81 -0.17
CA SER A 39 3.29 18.87 -0.31
C SER A 39 4.06 18.76 1.01
N ASP A 40 3.43 18.25 2.08
CA ASP A 40 4.09 17.97 3.36
C ASP A 40 4.70 16.57 3.34
N MET A 41 5.89 16.49 2.75
CA MET A 41 6.61 15.24 2.58
C MET A 41 7.03 14.60 3.90
N GLU A 42 7.35 15.41 4.91
CA GLU A 42 7.82 14.90 6.20
C GLU A 42 6.70 14.16 6.90
N THR A 43 5.52 14.79 6.99
CA THR A 43 4.33 14.16 7.57
C THR A 43 3.92 12.94 6.76
N ALA A 44 3.90 13.02 5.43
CA ALA A 44 3.50 11.89 4.60
C ALA A 44 4.33 10.62 4.85
N LEU A 45 5.66 10.75 4.89
CA LEU A 45 6.55 9.62 5.15
C LEU A 45 6.33 9.02 6.53
N LYS A 46 6.16 9.88 7.54
CA LYS A 46 5.91 9.43 8.91
C LYS A 46 4.61 8.64 9.02
N GLU A 47 3.57 9.07 8.31
CA GLU A 47 2.28 8.38 8.32
C GLU A 47 2.36 7.04 7.56
N TYR A 48 2.99 7.00 6.38
CA TYR A 48 3.24 5.74 5.68
C TYR A 48 4.08 4.76 6.51
N ASP A 49 5.15 5.22 7.15
CA ASP A 49 5.97 4.39 8.03
C ASP A 49 5.13 3.84 9.19
N SER A 50 4.21 4.63 9.74
CA SER A 50 3.30 4.19 10.80
C SER A 50 2.35 3.08 10.31
N ALA A 51 1.78 3.22 9.11
CA ALA A 51 0.95 2.19 8.48
C ALA A 51 1.74 0.89 8.24
N LEU A 52 2.93 1.01 7.63
CA LEU A 52 3.78 -0.14 7.29
C LEU A 52 4.34 -0.83 8.54
N ASN A 53 4.61 -0.11 9.63
CA ASN A 53 5.00 -0.72 10.91
C ASN A 53 3.85 -1.50 11.57
N LEU A 54 2.59 -1.08 11.36
CA LEU A 54 1.44 -1.83 11.85
C LEU A 54 1.26 -3.15 11.07
N PHE A 55 1.54 -3.15 9.75
CA PHE A 55 1.44 -4.33 8.88
C PHE A 55 2.63 -4.48 7.92
N PRO A 56 3.82 -4.88 8.42
CA PRO A 56 5.06 -4.87 7.64
C PRO A 56 5.11 -5.92 6.52
N LYS A 57 4.19 -6.88 6.53
CA LYS A 57 4.05 -7.93 5.51
C LYS A 57 2.89 -7.67 4.54
N ASN A 58 2.14 -6.58 4.71
CA ASN A 58 1.02 -6.28 3.83
C ASN A 58 1.54 -5.68 2.53
N LEU A 59 1.52 -6.48 1.46
CA LEU A 59 1.97 -6.10 0.13
C LEU A 59 1.13 -4.97 -0.46
N GLU A 60 -0.18 -4.98 -0.22
CA GLU A 60 -1.10 -3.97 -0.74
C GLU A 60 -0.77 -2.58 -0.21
N MET A 61 -0.52 -2.46 1.10
CA MET A 61 -0.15 -1.19 1.72
C MET A 61 1.17 -0.66 1.15
N LYS A 62 2.19 -1.52 1.04
CA LYS A 62 3.48 -1.16 0.43
C LYS A 62 3.32 -0.72 -1.03
N PHE A 63 2.52 -1.46 -1.79
CA PHE A 63 2.29 -1.21 -3.20
C PHE A 63 1.61 0.14 -3.43
N TRP A 64 0.53 0.44 -2.71
CA TRP A 64 -0.15 1.72 -2.85
C TRP A 64 0.70 2.90 -2.38
N THR A 65 1.45 2.74 -1.28
CA THR A 65 2.44 3.76 -0.88
C THR A 65 3.48 3.99 -1.99
N ALA A 66 3.97 2.93 -2.65
CA ALA A 66 4.91 3.05 -3.77
C ALA A 66 4.28 3.83 -4.94
N VAL A 67 3.03 3.53 -5.28
CA VAL A 67 2.27 4.25 -6.33
C VAL A 67 2.12 5.73 -5.97
N THR A 68 1.68 6.07 -4.75
CA THR A 68 1.54 7.47 -4.33
C THR A 68 2.89 8.20 -4.40
N LEU A 69 3.96 7.58 -3.91
CA LEU A 69 5.31 8.16 -3.97
C LEU A 69 5.78 8.40 -5.40
N ALA A 70 5.54 7.44 -6.30
CA ALA A 70 5.90 7.56 -7.71
C ALA A 70 5.15 8.72 -8.39
N ASN A 71 3.84 8.82 -8.18
CA ASN A 71 3.00 9.90 -8.72
C ASN A 71 3.44 11.30 -8.24
N ASN A 72 4.06 11.36 -7.06
CA ASN A 72 4.58 12.59 -6.46
C ASN A 72 6.08 12.81 -6.68
N GLN A 73 6.66 12.21 -7.73
CA GLN A 73 8.06 12.36 -8.13
C GLN A 73 9.08 11.90 -7.07
N LYS A 74 8.67 11.01 -6.15
CA LYS A 74 9.55 10.39 -5.15
C LYS A 74 10.02 9.01 -5.61
N ILE A 75 10.53 8.96 -6.84
CA ILE A 75 10.82 7.72 -7.55
C ILE A 75 11.80 6.81 -6.83
N ILE A 76 12.84 7.35 -6.17
CA ILE A 76 13.87 6.54 -5.48
C ILE A 76 13.22 5.68 -4.37
N LYS A 77 12.38 6.29 -3.53
CA LYS A 77 11.67 5.58 -2.44
C LYS A 77 10.59 4.64 -2.98
N ALA A 78 9.91 5.04 -4.05
CA ALA A 78 8.91 4.18 -4.70
C ALA A 78 9.55 2.89 -5.22
N LEU A 79 10.74 2.97 -5.83
CA LEU A 79 11.46 1.79 -6.35
C LEU A 79 11.85 0.81 -5.24
N GLU A 80 12.23 1.29 -4.05
CA GLU A 80 12.52 0.42 -2.90
C GLU A 80 11.30 -0.41 -2.51
N LEU A 81 10.13 0.23 -2.37
CA LEU A 81 8.88 -0.46 -2.03
C LEU A 81 8.38 -1.37 -3.17
N PHE A 82 8.45 -0.92 -4.42
CA PHE A 82 8.09 -1.77 -5.57
C PHE A 82 8.94 -3.02 -5.62
N LYS A 83 10.25 -2.90 -5.37
CA LYS A 83 11.16 -4.04 -5.34
C LYS A 83 10.74 -5.06 -4.28
N GLU A 84 10.50 -4.61 -3.05
CA GLU A 84 10.02 -5.48 -1.97
C GLU A 84 8.72 -6.20 -2.34
N VAL A 85 7.78 -5.49 -2.95
CA VAL A 85 6.50 -6.06 -3.35
C VAL A 85 6.67 -7.09 -4.48
N PHE A 86 7.46 -6.77 -5.50
CA PHE A 86 7.66 -7.64 -6.67
C PHE A 86 8.48 -8.89 -6.34
N ASP A 87 9.45 -8.77 -5.44
CA ASP A 87 10.23 -9.90 -4.92
C ASP A 87 9.33 -10.91 -4.18
N MET A 88 8.25 -10.43 -3.54
CA MET A 88 7.30 -11.28 -2.82
C MET A 88 6.20 -11.85 -3.70
N ASP A 89 5.65 -11.06 -4.62
CA ASP A 89 4.64 -11.52 -5.59
C ASP A 89 4.69 -10.70 -6.89
N ASN A 90 5.09 -11.35 -7.98
CA ASN A 90 5.25 -10.70 -9.27
C ASN A 90 3.93 -10.26 -9.94
N ASN A 91 2.76 -10.70 -9.43
CA ASN A 91 1.48 -10.21 -9.95
C ASN A 91 1.31 -8.70 -9.76
N TRP A 92 1.94 -8.12 -8.73
CA TRP A 92 1.94 -6.68 -8.51
C TRP A 92 2.68 -5.90 -9.60
N ARG A 93 3.67 -6.49 -10.26
CA ARG A 93 4.35 -5.87 -11.41
C ARG A 93 3.41 -5.75 -12.59
N ILE A 94 2.62 -6.80 -12.84
CA ILE A 94 1.58 -6.81 -13.88
C ILE A 94 0.51 -5.76 -13.56
N LEU A 95 0.15 -5.60 -12.29
CA LEU A 95 -0.76 -4.53 -11.87
C LEU A 95 -0.16 -3.15 -12.14
N ALA A 96 1.10 -2.90 -11.75
CA ALA A 96 1.77 -1.62 -11.99
C ALA A 96 1.78 -1.24 -13.48
N GLU A 97 2.07 -2.20 -14.38
CA GLU A 97 1.99 -1.98 -15.83
C GLU A 97 0.58 -1.60 -16.30
N ARG A 98 -0.47 -2.14 -15.68
CA ARG A 98 -1.86 -1.83 -16.02
C ARG A 98 -2.29 -0.47 -15.48
N LEU A 99 -1.80 -0.06 -14.31
CA LEU A 99 -2.18 1.21 -13.68
C LEU A 99 -1.75 2.44 -14.47
N THR A 100 -0.68 2.35 -15.26
CA THR A 100 -0.28 3.43 -16.18
C THR A 100 -1.26 3.61 -17.32
N LYS A 101 -2.00 2.57 -17.70
CA LYS A 101 -3.05 2.63 -18.73
C LYS A 101 -4.36 3.23 -18.20
N SER A 102 -4.51 3.34 -16.88
CA SER A 102 -5.70 3.88 -16.20
C SER A 102 -5.43 5.18 -15.46
N ASP A 103 -4.31 5.85 -15.74
CA ASP A 103 -3.86 7.11 -15.10
C ASP A 103 -3.73 7.07 -13.57
N LEU A 104 -3.69 5.87 -12.97
CA LEU A 104 -3.52 5.68 -11.53
C LEU A 104 -2.04 5.66 -11.12
N LEU A 105 -1.16 5.31 -12.05
CA LEU A 105 0.29 5.44 -11.93
C LEU A 105 0.78 6.39 -13.03
N ASN A 106 1.03 7.64 -12.67
CA ASN A 106 1.45 8.71 -13.57
C ASN A 106 2.95 8.96 -13.40
N VAL A 107 3.75 8.27 -14.22
CA VAL A 107 5.21 8.32 -14.23
C VAL A 107 5.71 8.46 -15.67
N SER A 108 6.95 8.93 -15.84
CA SER A 108 7.56 8.98 -17.17
C SER A 108 7.75 7.57 -17.75
N LYS A 109 7.95 7.47 -19.07
CA LYS A 109 8.25 6.19 -19.71
C LYS A 109 9.52 5.56 -19.13
N GLU A 110 10.55 6.38 -18.90
CA GLU A 110 11.83 5.94 -18.32
C GLU A 110 11.67 5.46 -16.87
N GLU A 111 10.81 6.12 -16.09
CA GLU A 111 10.49 5.71 -14.72
C GLU A 111 9.68 4.40 -14.70
N LEU A 112 8.73 4.25 -15.60
CA LEU A 112 7.98 3.00 -15.77
C LEU A 112 8.92 1.84 -16.13
N GLU A 113 9.83 2.04 -17.07
CA GLU A 113 10.82 1.02 -17.44
C GLU A 113 11.68 0.62 -16.24
N LYS A 114 12.11 1.58 -15.40
CA LYS A 114 12.82 1.28 -14.15
C LYS A 114 11.98 0.42 -13.22
N ILE A 115 10.75 0.83 -12.93
CA ILE A 115 9.82 0.08 -12.06
C ILE A 115 9.64 -1.35 -12.58
N LEU A 116 9.34 -1.51 -13.87
CA LEU A 116 9.07 -2.82 -14.47
C LEU A 116 10.32 -3.69 -14.66
N SER A 117 11.52 -3.13 -14.49
CA SER A 117 12.80 -3.86 -14.59
C SER A 117 13.36 -4.35 -13.26
N LEU A 118 12.78 -3.94 -12.12
CA LEU A 118 13.22 -4.31 -10.77
C LEU A 118 13.32 -5.81 -10.55
#